data_AF-A0A8T1M508-F1
#
_entry.id   AF-A0A8T1M508-F1
#
_cell.length_a   1.000
_cell.length_b   1.000
_cell.length_c   1.000
_cell.angle_alpha   90.00
_cell.angle_beta   90.00
_cell.angle_gamma   90.00
#
_symmetry.space_group_name_H-M   'P 1'
#
loop_
_entity.id
_entity.type
_entity.pdbx_description
1 polymer ?
#
loop_
_entity_poly.entity_id
_entity_poly.type
_entity_poly.pdbx_seq_one_letter_code
_entity_poly.pdbx_strand_id
1 'polypeptide(L)'
;MAAKRISRSAVNWLELHNQCPKHQLDQFRDFKTRTDGLVSKISGLPESLPQINWDAYAHTVPVAGLVEKFRKEYENFQVEYPKDSANVLDKVKAQGQQMMDNAKRHIAVCEKMKASANKMKNTVDNLPKIDELIPELTVAYFPLTNLDTFRTGERKPEEEKAVLKNVAPKAHWDFS
;
A
#
# COMPACT_ATOMS: atom_id res chain seq x y z
N MET A 1 28.28 -3.43 -16.44
CA MET A 1 27.95 -3.02 -15.04
C MET A 1 26.49 -2.55 -14.87
N ALA A 2 25.84 -2.02 -15.91
CA ALA A 2 24.44 -1.57 -15.84
C ALA A 2 23.45 -2.74 -15.79
N ALA A 3 23.65 -3.81 -16.57
CA ALA A 3 22.75 -4.97 -16.58
C ALA A 3 22.77 -5.74 -15.25
N LYS A 4 23.95 -5.83 -14.61
CA LYS A 4 24.16 -6.49 -13.30
C LYS A 4 23.46 -5.79 -12.12
N ARG A 5 23.03 -4.53 -12.27
CA ARG A 5 22.31 -3.77 -11.22
C ARG A 5 20.80 -4.04 -11.23
N ILE A 6 20.23 -4.26 -12.41
CA ILE A 6 18.79 -4.50 -12.61
C ILE A 6 18.40 -5.91 -12.16
N SER A 7 19.30 -6.88 -12.32
CA SER A 7 19.12 -8.26 -11.85
C SER A 7 18.97 -8.39 -10.32
N ARG A 8 19.15 -7.31 -9.55
CA ARG A 8 19.01 -7.33 -8.08
C ARG A 8 17.57 -7.16 -7.59
N SER A 9 16.65 -6.59 -8.39
CA SER A 9 15.25 -6.41 -7.97
C SER A 9 14.34 -7.40 -8.69
N ALA A 10 14.43 -8.68 -8.33
CA ALA A 10 13.41 -9.66 -8.72
C ALA A 10 12.15 -9.43 -7.88
N VAL A 11 11.25 -8.56 -8.35
CA VAL A 11 9.95 -8.34 -7.72
C VAL A 11 9.02 -9.50 -8.10
N ASN A 12 8.43 -10.18 -7.10
CA ASN A 12 7.43 -11.21 -7.34
C ASN A 12 6.07 -10.59 -7.70
N TRP A 13 5.87 -10.32 -9.00
CA TRP A 13 4.65 -9.69 -9.50
C TRP A 13 3.38 -10.54 -9.30
N LEU A 14 3.52 -11.87 -9.28
CA LEU A 14 2.40 -12.81 -9.10
C LEU A 14 1.83 -12.71 -7.69
N GLU A 15 2.71 -12.72 -6.69
CA GLU A 15 2.31 -12.59 -5.29
C GLU A 15 1.70 -11.21 -5.01
N LEU A 16 2.28 -10.14 -5.56
CA LEU A 16 1.76 -8.79 -5.38
C LEU A 16 0.36 -8.64 -6.00
N HIS A 17 0.14 -9.23 -7.18
CA HIS A 17 -1.18 -9.24 -7.81
C HIS A 17 -2.22 -9.97 -6.95
N ASN A 18 -1.86 -11.10 -6.34
CA ASN A 18 -2.78 -11.89 -5.50
C ASN A 18 -3.14 -11.18 -4.19
N GLN A 19 -2.25 -10.36 -3.64
CA GLN A 19 -2.49 -9.58 -2.42
C GLN A 19 -3.21 -8.25 -2.69
N CYS A 20 -3.29 -7.81 -3.94
CA CYS A 20 -3.87 -6.53 -4.31
C CYS A 20 -5.40 -6.55 -4.20
N PRO A 21 -6.03 -5.57 -3.51
CA PRO A 21 -7.48 -5.42 -3.51
C PRO A 21 -8.03 -5.18 -4.93
N LYS A 22 -9.21 -5.72 -5.24
CA LYS A 22 -9.82 -5.64 -6.58
C LYS A 22 -9.96 -4.21 -7.13
N HIS A 23 -10.19 -3.22 -6.26
CA HIS A 23 -10.36 -1.82 -6.65
C HIS A 23 -9.03 -1.10 -6.95
N GLN A 24 -7.88 -1.71 -6.65
CA GLN A 24 -6.54 -1.15 -6.88
C GLN A 24 -5.80 -1.82 -8.06
N LEU A 25 -6.43 -2.78 -8.73
CA LEU A 25 -5.80 -3.54 -9.82
C LEU A 25 -5.35 -2.65 -10.98
N ASP A 26 -6.10 -1.58 -11.29
CA ASP A 26 -5.71 -0.66 -12.36
C ASP A 26 -4.47 0.16 -11.98
N GLN A 27 -4.38 0.63 -10.74
CA GLN A 27 -3.17 1.29 -10.24
C GLN A 27 -1.96 0.35 -10.23
N PHE A 28 -2.16 -0.93 -9.90
CA PHE A 28 -1.12 -1.95 -9.97
C PHE A 28 -0.63 -2.19 -11.41
N ARG A 29 -1.54 -2.27 -12.38
CA ARG A 29 -1.21 -2.40 -13.81
C ARG A 29 -0.40 -1.20 -14.30
N ASP A 30 -0.83 0.01 -13.95
CA ASP A 30 -0.10 1.24 -14.29
C ASP A 30 1.29 1.28 -13.67
N PHE A 31 1.43 0.86 -12.41
CA PHE A 31 2.73 0.78 -11.75
C PHE A 31 3.64 -0.22 -12.47
N LYS A 32 3.14 -1.43 -12.73
CA LYS A 32 3.90 -2.50 -13.40
C LYS A 32 4.36 -2.07 -14.79
N THR A 33 3.48 -1.52 -15.61
CA THR A 33 3.82 -1.05 -16.98
C THR A 33 4.89 0.03 -16.97
N ARG A 34 4.84 0.98 -16.03
CA ARG A 34 5.89 2.00 -15.87
C ARG A 34 7.22 1.38 -15.46
N THR A 35 7.22 0.45 -14.50
CA THR A 35 8.42 -0.25 -14.06
C THR A 35 9.04 -1.08 -15.19
N ASP A 36 8.25 -1.88 -15.87
CA ASP A 36 8.70 -2.72 -16.99
C ASP A 36 9.22 -1.87 -18.16
N GLY A 37 8.56 -0.75 -18.44
CA GLY A 37 9.02 0.21 -19.46
C GLY A 37 10.37 0.85 -19.11
N LEU A 38 10.64 1.17 -17.84
CA LEU A 38 11.95 1.65 -17.40
C LEU A 38 13.01 0.56 -17.49
N VAL A 39 12.70 -0.66 -17.03
CA VAL A 39 13.61 -1.81 -17.11
C VAL A 39 13.99 -2.10 -18.55
N SER A 40 13.02 -2.14 -19.47
CA SER A 40 13.26 -2.37 -20.89
C SER A 40 14.16 -1.28 -21.52
N LYS A 41 13.91 -0.01 -21.20
CA LYS A 41 14.74 1.10 -21.68
C LYS A 41 16.18 0.98 -21.20
N ILE A 42 16.39 0.67 -19.92
CA ILE A 42 17.74 0.54 -19.36
C ILE A 42 18.43 -0.71 -19.92
N SER A 43 17.71 -1.83 -20.09
CA SER A 43 18.30 -3.05 -20.68
C SER A 43 18.66 -2.90 -22.16
N GLY A 44 18.01 -1.98 -22.87
CA GLY A 44 18.31 -1.68 -24.27
C GLY A 44 19.53 -0.77 -24.46
N LEU A 45 20.05 -0.15 -23.39
CA LEU A 45 21.24 0.70 -23.47
C LEU A 45 22.51 -0.17 -23.40
N PRO A 46 23.50 0.08 -24.28
CA PRO A 46 24.76 -0.65 -24.24
C PRO A 46 25.51 -0.36 -22.94
N GLU A 47 26.21 -1.36 -22.40
CA GLU A 47 26.93 -1.21 -21.12
C GLU A 47 28.12 -0.23 -21.19
N SER A 48 28.68 -0.05 -22.39
CA SER A 48 29.76 0.88 -22.68
C SER A 48 29.36 1.77 -23.85
N LEU A 49 29.90 2.99 -23.87
CA LEU A 49 29.80 3.87 -25.04
C LEU A 49 30.35 3.12 -26.27
N PRO A 50 29.68 3.19 -27.43
CA PRO A 50 30.21 2.61 -28.65
C PRO A 50 31.57 3.24 -28.98
N GLN A 51 32.52 2.42 -29.44
CA GLN A 51 33.84 2.91 -29.81
C GLN A 51 33.74 3.85 -31.01
N ILE A 52 34.36 5.02 -30.91
CA ILE A 52 34.46 5.98 -32.00
C ILE A 52 35.62 5.55 -32.91
N ASN A 53 35.37 5.44 -34.22
CA ASN A 53 36.41 5.14 -35.20
C ASN A 53 37.19 6.42 -35.54
N TRP A 54 38.23 6.73 -34.75
CA TRP A 54 39.06 7.92 -34.92
C TRP A 54 39.90 7.91 -36.21
N ASP A 55 40.25 6.72 -36.73
CA ASP A 55 41.08 6.59 -37.93
C ASP A 55 40.34 7.10 -39.19
N ALA A 56 39.04 6.81 -39.31
CA ALA A 56 38.21 7.33 -40.39
C ALA A 56 38.13 8.88 -40.36
N TYR A 57 38.12 9.48 -39.16
CA TYR A 57 38.11 10.94 -39.00
C TYR A 57 39.47 11.58 -39.27
N ALA A 58 40.57 10.90 -38.95
CA ALA A 58 41.92 11.37 -39.25
C ALA A 58 42.16 11.54 -40.77
N HIS A 59 41.53 10.70 -41.61
CA HIS A 59 41.63 10.79 -43.07
C HIS A 59 40.73 11.84 -43.72
N THR A 60 39.62 12.20 -43.07
CA THR A 60 38.60 13.10 -43.64
C THR A 60 38.74 14.54 -43.18
N VAL A 61 39.33 14.78 -42.00
CA VAL A 61 39.50 16.12 -41.44
C VAL A 61 40.79 16.76 -41.99
N PRO A 62 40.70 17.88 -42.72
CA PRO A 62 41.86 18.52 -43.35
C PRO A 62 42.79 19.25 -42.36
N VAL A 63 42.34 19.46 -41.12
CA VAL A 63 43.10 20.17 -40.08
C VAL A 63 43.92 19.20 -39.24
N ALA A 64 45.25 19.24 -39.42
CA ALA A 64 46.19 18.41 -38.68
C ALA A 64 46.10 18.64 -37.16
N GLY A 65 46.02 17.56 -36.39
CA GLY A 65 46.03 17.59 -34.92
C GLY A 65 44.69 17.91 -34.23
N LEU A 66 43.63 18.21 -34.99
CA LEU A 66 42.30 18.47 -34.40
C LEU A 66 41.63 17.20 -33.85
N VAL A 67 41.74 16.09 -34.59
CA VAL A 67 41.20 14.78 -34.18
C VAL A 67 41.84 14.28 -32.89
N GLU A 68 43.15 14.50 -32.73
CA GLU A 68 43.90 14.11 -31.53
C GLU A 68 43.51 14.94 -30.29
N LYS A 69 43.19 16.23 -30.46
CA LYS A 69 42.66 17.07 -29.37
C LYS A 69 41.29 16.59 -28.89
N PHE A 70 40.37 16.33 -29.82
CA PHE A 70 39.04 15.83 -29.49
C PHE A 70 39.05 14.45 -28.86
N ARG A 71 39.95 13.56 -29.32
CA ARG A 71 40.15 12.26 -28.70
C ARG A 71 40.54 12.41 -27.23
N LYS A 72 41.52 13.27 -26.92
CA LYS A 72 41.96 13.53 -25.55
C LYS A 72 40.87 14.13 -24.67
N GLU A 73 40.11 15.10 -25.19
CA GLU A 73 39.00 15.70 -24.44
C GLU A 73 37.87 14.69 -24.19
N TYR A 74 37.57 13.83 -25.17
CA TYR A 74 36.54 12.79 -25.05
C TYR A 74 36.95 11.69 -24.05
N GLU A 75 38.20 11.23 -24.10
CA GLU A 75 38.72 10.24 -23.14
C GLU A 75 38.76 10.80 -21.70
N ASN A 76 38.98 12.11 -21.55
CA ASN A 76 38.92 12.79 -20.25
C ASN A 76 37.49 13.09 -19.76
N PHE A 77 36.50 13.08 -20.65
CA PHE A 77 35.13 13.41 -20.29
C PHE A 77 34.44 12.22 -19.62
N GLN A 78 34.24 12.34 -18.31
CA GLN A 78 33.49 11.37 -17.52
C GLN A 78 32.09 11.90 -17.23
N VAL A 79 31.06 11.14 -17.60
CA VAL A 79 29.67 11.47 -17.26
C VAL A 79 29.45 11.20 -15.78
N GLU A 80 29.23 12.25 -14.99
CA GLU A 80 28.87 12.10 -13.58
C GLU A 80 27.53 11.38 -13.44
N TYR A 81 27.44 10.53 -12.41
CA TYR A 81 26.19 9.85 -12.10
C TYR A 81 25.14 10.86 -11.61
N PRO A 82 23.87 10.74 -12.04
CA PRO A 82 22.82 11.64 -11.58
C PRO A 82 22.67 11.60 -10.06
N LYS A 83 22.78 12.77 -9.42
CA LYS A 83 22.54 12.94 -7.98
C LYS A 83 21.04 13.13 -7.74
N ASP A 84 20.48 12.42 -6.76
CA ASP A 84 19.09 12.59 -6.33
C ASP A 84 18.97 13.91 -5.55
N SER A 85 18.65 15.00 -6.23
CA SER A 85 18.52 16.34 -5.62
C SER A 85 17.29 16.48 -4.73
N ALA A 86 16.28 15.65 -4.92
CA ALA A 86 14.99 15.75 -4.25
C ALA A 86 14.81 14.76 -3.08
N ASN A 87 15.85 13.95 -2.80
CA ASN A 87 15.85 12.86 -1.80
C ASN A 87 14.58 12.01 -1.91
N VAL A 88 14.21 11.64 -3.13
CA VAL A 88 12.98 10.90 -3.40
C VAL A 88 13.06 9.52 -2.76
N LEU A 89 14.24 8.90 -2.75
CA LEU A 89 14.45 7.59 -2.16
C LEU A 89 14.07 7.55 -0.68
N ASP A 90 14.48 8.54 0.10
CA ASP A 90 14.22 8.57 1.54
C ASP A 90 12.76 8.87 1.85
N LYS A 91 12.10 9.68 1.03
CA LYS A 91 10.64 9.91 1.11
C LYS A 91 9.86 8.61 0.89
N VAL A 92 10.24 7.81 -0.11
CA VAL A 92 9.60 6.52 -0.40
C VAL A 92 9.81 5.54 0.75
N LYS A 93 11.03 5.47 1.32
CA LYS A 93 11.30 4.64 2.50
C LYS A 93 10.47 5.05 3.71
N ALA A 94 10.38 6.35 3.98
CA ALA A 94 9.57 6.90 5.08
C ALA A 94 8.08 6.56 4.90
N GLN A 95 7.55 6.73 3.69
CA GLN A 95 6.17 6.34 3.37
C GLN A 95 5.95 4.83 3.56
N GLY A 96 6.90 4.00 3.14
CA GLY A 96 6.85 2.55 3.35
C GLY A 96 6.77 2.19 4.83
N GLN A 97 7.58 2.84 5.68
CA GLN A 97 7.54 2.62 7.13
C GLN A 97 6.18 3.02 7.73
N GLN A 98 5.64 4.17 7.34
CA GLN A 98 4.32 4.63 7.79
C GLN A 98 3.20 3.64 7.41
N MET A 99 3.23 3.09 6.19
CA MET A 99 2.26 2.09 5.76
C MET A 99 2.39 0.79 6.55
N MET A 100 3.60 0.34 6.85
CA MET A 100 3.85 -0.82 7.71
C MET A 100 3.30 -0.64 9.12
N ASP A 101 3.48 0.55 9.70
CA ASP A 101 2.96 0.84 11.04
C ASP A 101 1.43 0.91 11.06
N ASN A 102 0.81 1.45 10.01
CA ASN A 102 -0.64 1.44 9.84
C ASN A 102 -1.19 0.01 9.68
N ALA A 103 -0.49 -0.84 8.90
CA ALA A 103 -0.86 -2.25 8.76
C ALA A 103 -0.82 -2.99 10.10
N LYS A 104 0.22 -2.78 10.92
CA LYS A 104 0.30 -3.36 12.27
C LYS A 104 -0.85 -2.92 13.18
N ARG A 105 -1.21 -1.63 13.14
CA ARG A 105 -2.37 -1.11 13.90
C ARG A 105 -3.66 -1.78 13.44
N HIS A 106 -3.84 -1.93 12.14
CA HIS A 106 -5.03 -2.57 11.58
C HIS A 106 -5.13 -4.05 11.98
N ILE A 107 -4.03 -4.79 11.94
CA ILE A 107 -3.97 -6.18 12.41
C ILE A 107 -4.43 -6.29 13.87
N ALA A 108 -3.90 -5.43 14.75
CA ALA A 108 -4.28 -5.42 16.16
C ALA A 108 -5.78 -5.12 16.38
N VAL A 109 -6.39 -4.27 15.54
CA VAL A 109 -7.83 -4.01 15.56
C VAL A 109 -8.62 -5.25 15.11
N CYS A 110 -8.22 -5.86 13.99
CA CYS A 110 -8.87 -7.07 13.47
C CYS A 110 -8.82 -8.22 14.48
N GLU A 111 -7.71 -8.40 15.18
CA GLU A 111 -7.57 -9.42 16.22
C GLU A 111 -8.53 -9.19 17.40
N LYS A 112 -8.66 -7.93 17.85
CA LYS A 112 -9.64 -7.57 18.88
C LYS A 112 -11.07 -7.85 18.40
N MET A 113 -11.39 -7.51 17.16
CA MET A 113 -12.72 -7.74 16.60
C MET A 113 -13.03 -9.24 16.47
N LYS A 114 -12.05 -10.05 16.05
CA LYS A 114 -12.16 -11.51 16.02
C LYS A 114 -12.40 -12.08 17.42
N ALA A 115 -11.69 -11.58 18.44
CA ALA A 115 -11.90 -12.02 19.81
C ALA A 115 -13.31 -11.68 20.31
N SER A 116 -13.82 -10.48 20.03
CA SER A 116 -15.20 -10.09 20.36
C SER A 116 -16.24 -10.94 19.63
N ALA A 117 -16.06 -11.19 18.33
CA ALA A 117 -16.95 -12.03 17.54
C ALA A 117 -16.99 -13.47 18.06
N ASN A 118 -15.84 -14.04 18.45
CA ASN A 118 -15.78 -15.36 19.05
C ASN A 118 -16.51 -15.42 20.40
N LYS A 119 -16.40 -14.36 21.22
CA LYS A 119 -17.18 -14.26 22.47
C LYS A 119 -18.68 -14.24 22.18
N MET A 120 -19.12 -13.44 21.20
CA MET A 120 -20.54 -13.38 20.81
C MET A 120 -21.04 -14.73 20.28
N LYS A 121 -20.23 -15.42 19.46
CA LYS A 121 -20.57 -16.77 18.99
C LYS A 121 -20.77 -17.73 20.16
N ASN A 122 -19.84 -17.76 21.11
CA ASN A 122 -19.96 -18.60 22.29
C ASN A 122 -21.18 -18.24 23.14
N THR A 123 -21.53 -16.95 23.27
CA THR A 123 -22.76 -16.56 23.98
C THR A 123 -24.02 -17.03 23.26
N VAL A 124 -24.04 -16.98 21.92
CA VAL A 124 -25.16 -17.46 21.11
C VAL A 124 -25.29 -18.98 21.19
N ASP A 125 -24.18 -19.72 21.15
CA ASP A 125 -24.18 -21.18 21.29
C ASP A 125 -24.67 -21.64 22.68
N ASN A 126 -24.49 -20.79 23.71
CA ASN A 126 -24.98 -21.04 25.06
C ASN A 126 -26.44 -20.62 25.28
N LEU A 127 -27.09 -19.95 24.31
CA LEU A 127 -28.50 -19.60 24.44
C LEU A 127 -29.35 -20.88 24.39
N PRO A 128 -30.41 -20.96 25.21
CA PRO A 128 -31.41 -22.02 25.05
C PRO A 128 -32.01 -21.95 23.64
N LYS A 129 -32.46 -23.10 23.15
CA LYS A 129 -33.14 -23.18 21.84
C LYS A 129 -34.35 -22.26 21.85
N ILE A 130 -34.68 -21.72 20.68
CA ILE A 130 -35.78 -20.74 20.53
C ILE A 130 -37.11 -21.32 21.07
N ASP A 131 -37.35 -22.62 20.90
CA ASP A 131 -38.57 -23.30 21.37
C ASP A 131 -38.67 -23.38 22.91
N GLU A 132 -37.55 -23.25 23.62
CA GLU A 132 -37.46 -23.30 25.09
C GLU A 132 -37.38 -21.88 25.71
N LEU A 133 -37.46 -20.84 24.87
CA LEU A 133 -37.30 -19.45 25.28
C LEU A 133 -38.63 -18.90 25.85
N ILE A 134 -38.77 -18.96 27.17
CA ILE A 134 -39.90 -18.35 27.90
C ILE A 134 -39.69 -16.82 27.99
N PRO A 135 -40.75 -15.97 28.04
CA PRO A 135 -40.60 -14.51 28.14
C PRO A 135 -39.68 -14.04 29.28
N GLU A 136 -39.76 -14.66 30.45
CA GLU A 136 -38.89 -14.34 31.61
C GLU A 136 -37.41 -14.59 31.32
N LEU A 137 -37.09 -15.71 30.67
CA LEU A 137 -35.73 -16.03 30.26
C LEU A 137 -35.26 -15.06 29.17
N THR A 138 -36.14 -14.67 28.25
CA THR A 138 -35.84 -13.71 27.19
C THR A 138 -35.43 -12.36 27.78
N VAL A 139 -36.13 -11.88 28.81
CA VAL A 139 -35.79 -10.64 29.53
C VAL A 139 -34.46 -10.78 30.27
N ALA A 140 -34.19 -11.93 30.89
CA ALA A 140 -32.93 -12.19 31.58
C ALA A 140 -31.70 -12.20 30.65
N TYR A 141 -31.83 -12.82 29.46
CA TYR A 141 -30.75 -12.88 28.47
C TYR A 141 -30.64 -11.59 27.62
N PHE A 142 -31.75 -10.88 27.39
CA PHE A 142 -31.82 -9.68 26.53
C PHE A 142 -32.49 -8.49 27.24
N PRO A 143 -31.91 -7.98 28.34
CA PRO A 143 -32.54 -6.96 29.17
C PRO A 143 -32.72 -5.60 28.49
N LEU A 144 -32.00 -5.34 27.38
CA LEU A 144 -32.07 -4.10 26.61
C LEU A 144 -33.07 -4.17 25.45
N THR A 145 -33.66 -5.33 25.19
CA THR A 145 -34.70 -5.47 24.18
C THR A 145 -36.05 -5.22 24.85
N ASN A 146 -36.84 -4.29 24.36
CA ASN A 146 -38.20 -4.01 24.85
C ASN A 146 -39.18 -5.13 24.45
N LEU A 147 -38.79 -6.39 24.59
CA LEU A 147 -39.52 -7.60 24.16
C LEU A 147 -40.45 -8.14 25.26
N ASP A 148 -40.70 -7.37 26.30
CA ASP A 148 -41.64 -7.74 27.36
C ASP A 148 -43.08 -7.76 26.81
N THR A 149 -43.64 -8.96 26.64
CA THR A 149 -45.00 -9.18 26.14
C THR A 149 -46.08 -8.68 27.09
N PHE A 150 -45.75 -8.43 28.37
CA PHE A 150 -46.68 -7.92 29.39
C PHE A 150 -46.52 -6.42 29.66
N ARG A 151 -45.53 -5.77 29.06
CA ARG A 151 -45.37 -4.31 29.12
C ARG A 151 -46.32 -3.64 28.13
N THR A 152 -47.61 -3.69 28.43
CA THR A 152 -48.62 -2.88 27.77
C THR A 152 -48.43 -1.41 28.16
N GLY A 153 -47.74 -0.65 27.31
CA GLY A 153 -48.23 0.70 26.99
C GLY A 153 -47.55 1.92 27.58
N GLU A 154 -46.53 1.83 28.45
CA GLU A 154 -45.79 3.03 28.86
C GLU A 154 -44.27 2.84 28.72
N ARG A 155 -43.74 3.32 27.60
CA ARG A 155 -42.35 3.80 27.60
C ARG A 155 -42.34 4.99 28.56
N LYS A 156 -41.48 4.99 29.60
CA LYS A 156 -41.12 6.25 30.24
C LYS A 156 -40.70 7.19 29.12
N PRO A 157 -41.16 8.45 29.09
CA PRO A 157 -40.64 9.39 28.12
C PRO A 157 -39.12 9.39 28.32
N GLU A 158 -38.40 8.85 27.33
CA GLU A 158 -36.99 9.13 27.21
C GLU A 158 -36.98 10.64 26.98
N GLU A 159 -36.62 11.40 28.01
CA GLU A 159 -36.14 12.74 27.76
C GLU A 159 -35.04 12.55 26.72
N GLU A 160 -35.26 13.04 25.50
CA GLU A 160 -34.20 13.29 24.54
C GLU A 160 -33.27 14.34 25.16
N LYS A 161 -32.53 13.96 26.20
CA LYS A 161 -31.28 14.60 26.50
C LYS A 161 -30.44 14.25 25.29
N ALA A 162 -30.33 15.21 24.38
CA ALA A 162 -29.23 15.30 23.45
C ALA A 162 -27.93 15.36 24.28
N VAL A 163 -27.53 14.24 24.88
CA VAL A 163 -26.29 14.08 25.63
C VAL A 163 -25.10 14.18 24.65
N LEU A 164 -25.36 14.02 23.35
CA LEU A 164 -24.38 14.17 22.29
C LEU A 164 -24.75 15.33 21.36
N LYS A 165 -24.61 16.57 21.85
CA LYS A 165 -24.35 17.73 20.98
C LYS A 165 -22.96 17.65 20.33
N ASN A 166 -22.11 16.74 20.81
CA ASN A 166 -20.83 16.45 20.22
C ASN A 166 -20.96 15.15 19.42
N VAL A 167 -20.74 15.26 18.11
CA VAL A 167 -20.54 14.12 17.20
C VAL A 167 -19.68 13.08 17.91
N ALA A 168 -20.11 11.82 17.90
CA ALA A 168 -19.33 10.72 18.47
C ALA A 168 -17.88 10.81 17.94
N PRO A 169 -16.85 10.70 18.79
CA PRO A 169 -15.48 10.72 18.31
C PRO A 169 -15.37 9.59 17.28
N LYS A 170 -14.91 9.94 16.05
CA LYS A 170 -14.80 9.00 14.92
C LYS A 170 -14.32 7.66 15.45
N ALA A 171 -15.16 6.64 15.35
CA ALA A 171 -14.74 5.32 15.76
C ALA A 171 -13.62 4.90 14.80
N HIS A 172 -12.67 4.11 15.27
CA HIS A 172 -11.53 3.64 14.47
C HIS A 172 -11.90 2.77 13.26
N TRP A 173 -13.20 2.59 13.00
CA TRP A 173 -13.79 1.89 11.86
C TRP A 173 -14.65 2.81 10.96
N ASP A 174 -14.76 4.10 11.26
CA ASP A 174 -15.39 5.09 10.37
C ASP A 174 -14.38 5.55 9.30
N PHE A 175 -14.44 4.92 8.13
CA PHE A 175 -13.64 5.29 6.95
C PHE A 175 -14.39 6.31 6.08
N SER A 176 -14.51 7.54 6.57
CA SER A 176 -14.81 8.73 5.76
C SER A 176 -13.98 9.94 6.18
#